data_AF-A0A497EUW5-F1
#
_entry.id   AF-A0A497EUW5-F1
#
_cell.length_a   1.000
_cell.length_b   1.000
_cell.length_c   1.000
_cell.angle_alpha   90.00
_cell.angle_beta   90.00
_cell.angle_gamma   90.00
#
_symmetry.space_group_name_H-M   'P 1'
#
loop_
_entity.id
_entity.type
_entity.pdbx_description
1 polymer ?
#
loop_
_entity_poly.entity_id
_entity_poly.type
_entity_poly.pdbx_seq_one_letter_code
_entity_poly.pdbx_strand_id
1 'polypeptide(L)' 'MSTEQQVPVFSLDGGQLSLIRLPKVFQTAVRTDLIKRAVISALTARIQPKGRDPLAGKRTTAE' A
#
# COMPACT_ATOMS: atom_id res chain seq x y z
N MET A 1 -10.26 14.97 -20.25
CA MET A 1 -9.97 14.36 -21.56
C MET A 1 -9.65 12.89 -21.32
N SER A 2 -10.65 12.01 -21.36
CA SER A 2 -10.44 10.58 -21.15
C SER A 2 -9.98 9.96 -22.46
N THR A 3 -8.70 9.59 -22.53
CA THR A 3 -8.16 8.85 -23.67
C THR A 3 -8.52 7.37 -23.48
N GLU A 4 -9.44 6.85 -24.30
CA GLU A 4 -9.72 5.42 -24.36
C GLU A 4 -8.52 4.70 -24.99
N GLN A 5 -7.56 4.31 -24.16
CA GLN A 5 -6.42 3.51 -24.59
C GLN A 5 -6.81 2.02 -24.62
N GLN A 6 -6.45 1.33 -25.70
CA GLN A 6 -6.63 -0.12 -25.85
C GLN A 6 -5.28 -0.81 -25.65
N VAL A 7 -5.25 -1.84 -24.82
CA VAL A 7 -4.04 -2.59 -24.45
C VAL A 7 -4.20 -4.06 -24.83
N PRO A 8 -3.17 -4.70 -25.42
CA PRO A 8 -3.20 -6.11 -25.76
C PRO A 8 -3.17 -7.01 -24.53
N VAL A 9 -3.93 -8.10 -24.58
CA VAL A 9 -3.87 -9.20 -23.63
C VAL A 9 -2.98 -10.29 -24.21
N PHE A 10 -1.99 -10.73 -23.45
CA PHE A 10 -1.06 -11.78 -23.85
C PHE A 10 -1.47 -13.12 -23.24
N SER A 11 -1.29 -14.18 -24.04
CA SER A 11 -1.35 -15.58 -23.59
C SER A 11 -0.06 -15.98 -22.87
N LEU A 12 -0.07 -17.14 -22.20
CA LEU A 12 1.11 -17.71 -21.54
C LEU A 12 2.25 -17.98 -22.53
N ASP A 13 1.92 -18.29 -23.79
CA ASP A 13 2.87 -18.55 -24.88
C ASP A 13 3.40 -17.25 -25.54
N GLY A 14 3.00 -16.08 -25.02
CA GLY A 14 3.41 -14.77 -25.53
C GLY A 14 2.63 -14.27 -26.75
N GLY A 15 1.69 -15.06 -27.28
CA GLY A 15 0.80 -14.65 -28.37
C GLY A 15 -0.25 -13.63 -27.90
N GLN A 16 -0.55 -12.64 -28.73
CA GLN A 16 -1.60 -11.66 -28.46
C GLN A 16 -2.99 -12.28 -28.67
N LEU A 17 -3.82 -12.29 -27.62
CA LEU A 17 -5.16 -12.88 -27.62
C LEU A 17 -6.25 -11.88 -28.01
N SER A 18 -6.20 -10.68 -27.45
CA SER A 18 -7.27 -9.67 -27.64
C SER A 18 -6.80 -8.27 -27.27
N LEU A 19 -7.63 -7.26 -27.54
CA LEU A 19 -7.45 -5.88 -27.11
C LEU A 19 -8.54 -5.52 -26.11
N ILE A 20 -8.15 -5.01 -24.94
CA ILE A 20 -9.07 -4.56 -23.89
C ILE A 20 -8.93 -3.05 -23.69
N ARG A 21 -10.05 -2.38 -23.44
CA ARG A 21 -10.09 -0.96 -23.09
C ARG A 21 -9.62 -0.76 -21.66
N LEU A 22 -8.71 0.20 -21.45
CA LEU A 22 -8.20 0.52 -20.12
C LEU A 22 -9.30 1.14 -19.23
N PRO A 23 -9.56 0.60 -18.03
CA PRO A 23 -10.50 1.18 -17.09
C PRO A 23 -10.12 2.62 -16.69
N LYS A 24 -11.13 3.42 -16.32
CA LYS A 24 -10.96 4.83 -15.92
C LYS A 24 -9.99 5.02 -14.74
N VAL A 25 -9.83 4.01 -13.89
CA VAL A 25 -8.94 4.06 -12.71
C VAL A 25 -7.48 4.38 -13.10
N PHE A 26 -7.01 3.89 -14.25
CA PHE A 26 -5.64 4.14 -14.71
C PHE A 26 -5.38 5.57 -15.18
N GLN A 27 -6.43 6.36 -15.42
CA GLN A 27 -6.31 7.77 -15.78
C GLN A 27 -6.30 8.69 -14.54
N THR A 28 -6.52 8.13 -13.35
CA THR A 28 -6.57 8.92 -12.12
C THR A 28 -5.19 9.48 -11.80
N ALA A 29 -5.13 10.74 -11.37
CA ALA A 29 -3.88 11.38 -11.00
C ALA A 29 -3.22 10.64 -9.83
N VAL A 30 -1.92 10.35 -9.95
CA VAL A 30 -1.15 9.67 -8.91
C VAL A 30 -0.76 10.67 -7.82
N ARG A 31 -1.40 10.54 -6.66
CA ARG A 31 -1.14 11.36 -5.47
C ARG A 31 -0.28 10.61 -4.45
N THR A 32 1.04 10.70 -4.63
CA THR A 32 2.02 10.00 -3.78
C THR A 32 1.94 10.41 -2.31
N ASP A 33 1.54 11.65 -2.03
CA ASP A 33 1.26 12.18 -0.69
C ASP A 33 0.16 11.40 0.04
N LEU A 34 -0.99 11.19 -0.63
CA LEU A 34 -2.12 10.46 -0.06
C LEU A 34 -1.84 8.97 0.05
N ILE A 35 -1.23 8.38 -0.99
CA ILE A 35 -0.88 6.96 -1.00
C ILE A 35 0.03 6.65 0.19
N LYS A 36 1.09 7.46 0.39
CA LYS A 36 2.02 7.27 1.51
C LYS A 36 1.33 7.37 2.87
N ARG A 37 0.46 8.36 3.06
CA ARG A 37 -0.31 8.52 4.31
C ARG A 37 -1.23 7.32 4.58
N ALA A 38 -1.96 6.87 3.57
CA ALA A 38 -2.85 5.72 3.68
C ALA A 38 -2.08 4.44 4.04
N VAL A 39 -0.94 4.20 3.38
CA VAL A 39 -0.08 3.04 3.67
C VAL A 39 0.44 3.07 5.10
N ILE A 40 0.97 4.21 5.57
CA ILE A 40 1.48 4.34 6.94
C ILE A 40 0.37 4.07 7.95
N SER A 41 -0.82 4.65 7.76
CA SER A 41 -1.97 4.43 8.66
C SER A 41 -2.42 2.98 8.69
N ALA A 42 -2.48 2.31 7.54
CA ALA A 42 -2.86 0.90 7.45
C ALA A 42 -1.80 -0.02 8.08
N LEU A 43 -0.52 0.33 7.95
CA LEU A 43 0.59 -0.41 8.54
C LEU A 43 0.58 -0.27 10.07
N THR A 44 0.45 0.94 10.59
CA THR A 44 0.48 1.19 12.04
C THR A 44 -0.69 0.52 12.76
N ALA A 45 -1.87 0.48 12.13
CA ALA A 45 -3.05 -0.19 12.68
C ALA A 45 -2.86 -1.70 12.91
N ARG A 46 -1.86 -2.34 12.27
CA ARG A 46 -1.57 -3.77 12.42
C ARG A 46 -0.51 -4.06 13.50
N ILE A 47 0.13 -3.04 14.05
CA ILE A 47 1.22 -3.20 15.01
C ILE A 47 0.64 -3.57 16.37
N GLN A 48 1.15 -4.65 16.97
CA GLN A 48 0.79 -5.04 18.32
C GLN A 48 1.37 -4.04 19.34
N PRO A 49 0.57 -3.58 20.33
CA PRO A 49 1.07 -2.69 21.37
C PRO A 49 2.13 -3.43 22.19
N LYS A 50 3.28 -2.77 22.37
CA LYS A 50 4.39 -3.29 23.17
C LYS A 50 4.72 -2.28 24.26
N GLY A 51 4.80 -2.76 25.50
CA GLY A 51 5.08 -1.95 26.67
C GLY A 51 5.92 -2.72 27.67
N ARG A 52 6.85 -2.03 28.32
CA ARG A 52 7.64 -2.53 29.46
C ARG A 52 7.05 -1.99 30.76
N ASP A 53 7.23 -2.70 31.86
CA ASP A 53 6.76 -2.28 33.18
C ASP A 53 7.33 -0.88 33.52
N PRO A 54 6.50 0.14 33.80
CA PRO A 54 6.95 1.49 34.11
C PRO A 54 7.90 1.58 35.31
N LEU A 55 7.82 0.64 36.25
CA LEU A 55 8.66 0.58 37.46
C LEU A 55 9.86 -0.38 37.31
N ALA A 56 10.08 -0.95 36.13
CA ALA A 56 11.25 -1.78 35.87
C ALA A 56 12.54 -0.99 36.20
N GLY A 57 13.38 -1.53 37.09
CA GLY A 57 14.63 -0.90 37.55
C GLY A 57 14.46 0.21 38.60
N LYS A 58 13.23 0.57 39.00
CA LYS A 58 12.95 1.56 40.05
C LYS A 58 12.47 0.96 41.37
N ARG A 59 12.10 -0.33 41.38
CA ARG A 59 11.53 -1.01 42.56
C ARG A 59 12.57 -1.34 43.64
N THR A 60 13.83 -1.43 43.27
CA THR A 60 14.94 -1.71 44.19
C THR A 60 15.78 -0.46 44.36
N THR A 61 16.06 -0.08 45.60
CA THR A 61 17.08 0.90 45.94
C THR A 61 18.45 0.33 45.60
N ALA A 62 19.31 1.16 45.01
CA ALA A 62 20.73 0.86 44.97
C ALA A 62 21.31 1.23 46.33
N GLU A 63 21.87 0.24 47.03
CA GLU A 63 22.74 0.45 48.19
C GLU A 63 24.19 0.66 47.74
#